data_AF-A0A7J6M4G0-F1
#
_entry.id   AF-A0A7J6M4G0-F1
#
_cell.length_a   1.000
_cell.length_b   1.000
_cell.length_c   1.000
_cell.angle_alpha   90.00
_cell.angle_beta   90.00
_cell.angle_gamma   90.00
#
_symmetry.space_group_name_H-M   'P 1'
#
loop_
_entity.id
_entity.type
_entity.pdbx_description
1 polymer ?
#
loop_
_entity_poly.entity_id
_entity_poly.type
_entity_poly.pdbx_seq_one_letter_code
_entity_poly.pdbx_strand_id
1 'polypeptide(L)'
;MASSNLQSLLGGTPDAVRAYLCERGASDIEEKTYSDCSYIQSKSQGISMRLKGDQVDCVYVYSSSPKNKGYSRFQGDLPLDLTLDFRYADVAEALGVPADREGGKGNMECVAVYELIGVEVGFDFRFWEECNDKTNPEVLYYCFFNKLEETDRMCEVCGKVCSSCCSRCKKIDGCKTAKYGSYCKAWQSPAVCFGLVEKADGSYCFQPNDKDCYGDAVSCDSSVTTATTTTSTRSTTTTTSTTITTTTTTKKATTTTAPFGGVFCGNVMGESFKVDFESGHATISVMGMAMHADYKVNGNQMDFYNYDATLTKLMHMMNIDSVDATIVDSNDVHIKIGFLIDTTVTRC
;
A
#
# COMPACT_ATOMS: atom_id res chain seq x y z
N MET A 1 32.70 16.22 -24.93
CA MET A 1 31.26 16.44 -24.76
C MET A 1 31.06 16.84 -23.31
N ALA A 2 30.45 17.99 -23.03
CA ALA A 2 30.23 18.42 -21.65
C ALA A 2 29.27 17.41 -21.00
N SER A 3 29.71 16.77 -19.90
CA SER A 3 28.84 15.98 -19.04
C SER A 3 27.92 16.97 -18.33
N SER A 4 26.80 17.31 -18.97
CA SER A 4 25.79 18.16 -18.39
C SER A 4 24.96 17.33 -17.42
N ASN A 5 25.25 17.51 -16.13
CA ASN A 5 24.57 16.83 -15.03
C ASN A 5 23.06 17.13 -15.07
N LEU A 6 22.23 16.10 -15.22
CA LEU A 6 20.77 16.20 -15.23
C LEU A 6 20.21 16.98 -14.02
N GLN A 7 20.87 16.91 -12.87
CA GLN A 7 20.45 17.64 -11.67
C GLN A 7 20.51 19.16 -11.83
N SER A 8 21.40 19.67 -12.70
CA SER A 8 21.48 21.12 -12.97
C SER A 8 20.26 21.67 -13.72
N LEU A 9 19.44 20.80 -14.30
CA LEU A 9 18.19 21.17 -14.96
C LEU A 9 17.06 21.38 -13.96
N LEU A 10 17.13 20.82 -12.75
CA LEU A 10 16.13 21.01 -11.71
C LEU A 10 16.11 22.48 -11.27
N GLY A 11 14.93 23.09 -11.23
CA GLY A 11 14.75 24.53 -11.03
C GLY A 11 15.06 25.38 -12.27
N GLY A 12 15.51 24.77 -13.36
CA GLY A 12 15.79 25.45 -14.63
C GLY A 12 14.53 26.01 -15.28
N THR A 13 14.69 27.08 -16.06
CA THR A 13 13.60 27.72 -16.81
C THR A 13 13.32 26.97 -18.13
N PRO A 14 12.15 27.18 -18.76
CA PRO A 14 11.86 26.67 -20.11
C PRO A 14 12.98 26.94 -21.13
N ASP A 15 13.58 28.13 -21.09
CA ASP A 15 14.65 28.49 -22.04
C ASP A 15 15.95 27.72 -21.77
N ALA A 16 16.29 27.47 -20.51
CA ALA A 16 17.43 26.63 -20.15
C ALA A 16 17.23 25.18 -20.64
N VAL A 17 16.00 24.66 -20.52
CA VAL A 17 15.64 23.33 -21.04
C VAL A 17 15.78 23.25 -22.56
N ARG A 18 15.26 24.25 -23.29
CA ARG A 18 15.39 24.29 -24.75
C ARG A 18 16.84 24.38 -25.18
N ALA A 19 17.63 25.24 -24.52
CA ALA A 19 19.06 25.35 -24.78
C ALA A 19 19.77 24.01 -24.58
N TYR A 20 19.50 23.32 -23.46
CA TYR A 20 20.04 21.99 -23.18
C TYR A 20 19.70 20.97 -24.28
N LEU A 21 18.43 20.91 -24.71
CA LEU A 21 18.00 19.99 -25.77
C LEU A 21 18.65 20.33 -27.12
N CYS A 22 18.74 21.60 -27.47
CA CYS A 22 19.41 22.07 -28.69
C CYS A 22 20.90 21.73 -28.69
N GLU A 23 21.61 21.90 -27.57
CA GLU A 23 23.03 21.55 -27.43
C GLU A 23 23.28 20.04 -27.62
N ARG A 24 22.29 19.21 -27.25
CA ARG A 24 22.31 17.76 -27.51
C ARG A 24 21.93 17.38 -28.94
N GLY A 25 21.61 18.35 -29.80
CA GLY A 25 21.18 18.14 -31.17
C GLY A 25 19.76 17.59 -31.29
N ALA A 26 18.88 17.86 -30.31
CA ALA A 26 17.47 17.53 -30.44
C ALA A 26 16.84 18.32 -31.61
N SER A 27 16.21 17.60 -32.54
CA SER A 27 15.46 18.20 -33.65
C SER A 27 13.93 18.06 -33.47
N ASP A 28 13.50 17.33 -32.44
CA ASP A 28 12.12 16.94 -32.18
C ASP A 28 11.62 17.44 -30.82
N ILE A 29 11.98 18.68 -30.46
CA ILE A 29 11.53 19.30 -29.21
C ILE A 29 10.00 19.50 -29.28
N GLU A 30 9.27 18.89 -28.34
CA GLU A 30 7.82 18.96 -28.21
C GLU A 30 7.46 19.56 -26.85
N GLU A 31 6.44 20.42 -26.83
CA GLU A 31 5.90 21.02 -25.62
C GLU A 31 4.45 20.60 -25.39
N LYS A 32 4.12 20.18 -24.18
CA LYS A 32 2.75 19.80 -23.78
C LYS A 32 2.34 20.58 -22.56
N THR A 33 1.10 21.05 -22.54
CA THR A 33 0.55 21.79 -21.39
C THR A 33 -0.67 21.08 -20.86
N TYR A 34 -0.72 20.92 -19.55
CA TYR A 34 -1.83 20.38 -18.78
C TYR A 34 -2.34 21.45 -17.80
N SER A 35 -3.40 21.15 -17.05
CA SER A 35 -4.03 22.12 -16.14
C SER A 35 -3.13 22.54 -14.97
N ASP A 36 -2.21 21.67 -14.56
CA ASP A 36 -1.39 21.79 -13.35
C ASP A 36 0.12 21.74 -13.61
N CYS A 37 0.54 21.38 -14.83
CA CYS A 37 1.94 21.27 -15.22
C CYS A 37 2.11 21.43 -16.74
N SER A 38 3.35 21.56 -17.19
CA SER A 38 3.72 21.44 -18.59
C SER A 38 4.95 20.54 -18.75
N TYR A 39 5.24 20.14 -19.98
CA TYR A 39 6.37 19.30 -20.31
C TYR A 39 7.10 19.87 -21.51
N ILE A 40 8.43 19.83 -21.49
CA ILE A 40 9.29 20.01 -22.65
C ILE A 40 10.08 18.71 -22.82
N GLN A 41 10.01 18.10 -24.00
CA GLN A 41 10.52 16.75 -24.21
C GLN A 41 11.17 16.59 -25.59
N SER A 42 12.07 15.62 -25.71
CA SER A 42 12.59 15.15 -27.00
C SER A 42 12.62 13.63 -26.96
N LYS A 43 11.84 13.02 -27.87
CA LYS A 43 11.75 11.56 -27.94
C LYS A 43 13.04 10.96 -28.46
N SER A 44 13.64 11.58 -29.48
CA SER A 44 14.90 11.15 -30.07
C SER A 44 16.07 11.17 -29.08
N GLN A 45 16.02 12.06 -28.08
CA GLN A 45 17.01 12.16 -27.00
C GLN A 45 16.67 11.32 -25.77
N GLY A 46 15.47 10.71 -25.70
CA GLY A 46 15.08 9.89 -24.56
C GLY A 46 14.86 10.67 -23.26
N ILE A 47 14.43 11.94 -23.34
CA ILE A 47 14.30 12.81 -22.16
C ILE A 47 12.99 13.63 -22.19
N SER A 48 12.39 13.82 -21.03
CA SER A 48 11.21 14.67 -20.81
C SER A 48 11.36 15.43 -19.50
N MET A 49 11.12 16.73 -19.50
CA MET A 49 11.21 17.57 -18.30
C MET A 49 9.82 18.11 -17.99
N ARG A 50 9.35 17.85 -16.78
CA ARG A 50 8.10 18.43 -16.26
C ARG A 50 8.43 19.79 -15.66
N LEU A 51 7.54 20.74 -15.91
CA LEU A 51 7.57 22.07 -15.34
C LEU A 51 6.35 22.25 -14.44
N LYS A 52 6.60 22.82 -13.27
CA LYS A 52 5.60 23.26 -12.32
C LYS A 52 5.71 24.77 -12.18
N GLY A 53 4.74 25.50 -12.72
CA GLY A 53 4.90 26.92 -12.97
C GLY A 53 5.90 27.15 -14.12
N ASP A 54 6.95 27.93 -13.87
CA ASP A 54 7.99 28.30 -14.83
C ASP A 54 9.34 27.61 -14.55
N GLN A 55 9.34 26.56 -13.75
CA GLN A 55 10.55 25.84 -13.34
C GLN A 55 10.41 24.34 -13.52
N VAL A 56 11.50 23.69 -13.93
CA VAL A 56 11.59 22.23 -13.98
C VAL A 56 11.55 21.65 -12.58
N ASP A 57 10.60 20.76 -12.33
CA ASP A 57 10.49 20.05 -11.05
C ASP A 57 10.92 18.58 -11.15
N CYS A 58 10.77 17.96 -12.33
CA CYS A 58 11.17 16.58 -12.60
C CYS A 58 11.86 16.44 -13.97
N VAL A 59 12.85 15.56 -14.05
CA VAL A 59 13.57 15.18 -15.28
C VAL A 59 13.45 13.67 -15.48
N TYR A 60 12.70 13.25 -16.49
CA TYR A 60 12.52 11.87 -16.89
C TYR A 60 13.53 11.49 -17.98
N VAL A 61 14.19 10.35 -17.83
CA VAL A 61 15.05 9.72 -18.85
C VAL A 61 14.61 8.29 -19.09
N TYR A 62 14.56 7.89 -20.36
CA TYR A 62 13.90 6.65 -20.78
C TYR A 62 14.90 5.64 -21.33
N SER A 63 14.63 4.35 -21.10
CA SER A 63 15.23 3.25 -21.84
C SER A 63 14.60 3.11 -23.22
N SER A 64 15.17 2.25 -24.09
CA SER A 64 14.63 1.98 -25.43
C SER A 64 13.44 0.99 -25.42
N SER A 65 12.75 0.83 -24.29
CA SER A 65 11.62 -0.09 -24.19
C SER A 65 10.47 0.36 -25.12
N PRO A 66 9.81 -0.57 -25.83
CA PRO A 66 8.60 -0.27 -26.59
C PRO A 66 7.48 0.36 -25.74
N LYS A 67 7.49 0.14 -24.42
CA LYS A 67 6.51 0.74 -23.49
C LYS A 67 6.70 2.24 -23.31
N ASN A 68 7.91 2.75 -23.57
CA ASN A 68 8.22 4.17 -23.48
C ASN A 68 7.73 4.96 -24.70
N LYS A 69 6.59 4.64 -25.31
CA LYS A 69 5.84 5.48 -26.27
C LYS A 69 6.69 6.17 -27.39
N GLY A 70 7.72 5.46 -27.86
CA GLY A 70 8.62 5.91 -28.93
C GLY A 70 9.79 6.81 -28.48
N TYR A 71 10.08 6.90 -27.18
CA TYR A 71 11.33 7.49 -26.71
C TYR A 71 12.51 6.57 -27.06
N SER A 72 13.58 7.18 -27.57
CA SER A 72 14.89 6.54 -27.68
C SER A 72 15.51 6.35 -26.29
N ARG A 73 16.53 5.51 -26.20
CA ARG A 73 17.35 5.41 -25.00
C ARG A 73 18.13 6.71 -24.77
N PHE A 74 18.03 7.28 -23.57
CA PHE A 74 18.85 8.42 -23.16
C PHE A 74 20.36 8.12 -23.24
N GLN A 75 21.13 9.05 -23.80
CA GLN A 75 22.58 8.90 -24.07
C GLN A 75 23.40 9.87 -23.20
N GLY A 76 23.32 9.76 -21.88
CA GLY A 76 24.09 10.60 -20.96
C GLY A 76 24.31 9.90 -19.64
N ASP A 77 25.21 10.47 -18.84
CA ASP A 77 25.50 9.97 -17.51
C ASP A 77 24.29 10.18 -16.60
N LEU A 78 23.96 9.16 -15.81
CA LEU A 78 22.93 9.28 -14.78
C LEU A 78 23.57 9.58 -13.42
N PRO A 79 22.91 10.36 -12.55
CA PRO A 79 23.32 10.51 -11.17
C PRO A 79 23.36 9.18 -10.42
N LEU A 80 24.12 9.16 -9.31
CA LEU A 80 24.18 8.04 -8.35
C LEU A 80 24.69 6.73 -8.96
N ASP A 81 25.54 6.82 -10.00
CA ASP A 81 26.09 5.69 -10.75
C ASP A 81 25.02 4.72 -11.30
N LEU A 82 23.80 5.24 -11.51
CA LEU A 82 22.70 4.49 -12.08
C LEU A 82 22.94 4.23 -13.58
N THR A 83 22.35 3.16 -14.10
CA THR A 83 22.23 2.94 -15.55
C THR A 83 20.83 2.47 -15.91
N LEU A 84 20.42 2.76 -17.15
CA LEU A 84 19.18 2.23 -17.74
C LEU A 84 19.27 0.73 -18.06
N ASP A 85 20.42 0.11 -17.85
CA ASP A 85 20.58 -1.36 -17.93
C ASP A 85 20.33 -2.06 -16.59
N PHE A 86 20.14 -1.29 -15.52
CA PHE A 86 19.75 -1.86 -14.23
C PHE A 86 18.39 -2.54 -14.33
N ARG A 87 18.26 -3.57 -13.52
CA ARG A 87 17.01 -4.23 -13.17
C ARG A 87 16.66 -3.89 -11.74
N TYR A 88 15.46 -4.28 -11.31
CA TYR A 88 14.99 -4.01 -9.96
C TYR A 88 16.00 -4.41 -8.86
N ALA A 89 16.62 -5.59 -8.97
CA ALA A 89 17.60 -6.03 -7.98
C ALA A 89 18.82 -5.10 -7.91
N ASP A 90 19.34 -4.65 -9.07
CA ASP A 90 20.49 -3.75 -9.14
C ASP A 90 20.15 -2.37 -8.54
N VAL A 91 18.94 -1.85 -8.84
CA VAL A 91 18.44 -0.60 -8.24
C VAL A 91 18.30 -0.76 -6.71
N ALA A 92 17.79 -1.91 -6.24
CA ALA A 92 17.63 -2.18 -4.83
C ALA A 92 18.98 -2.34 -4.10
N GLU A 93 20.00 -2.87 -4.77
CA GLU A 93 21.37 -2.92 -4.26
C GLU A 93 21.99 -1.52 -4.19
N ALA A 94 21.83 -0.73 -5.25
CA ALA A 94 22.42 0.61 -5.34
C ALA A 94 21.76 1.65 -4.43
N LEU A 95 20.42 1.64 -4.34
CA LEU A 95 19.63 2.67 -3.67
C LEU A 95 18.95 2.18 -2.38
N GLY A 96 19.01 0.87 -2.10
CA GLY A 96 18.20 0.22 -1.09
C GLY A 96 16.81 -0.19 -1.59
N VAL A 97 16.07 -0.92 -0.76
CA VAL A 97 14.68 -1.27 -1.05
C VAL A 97 13.82 -0.01 -0.96
N PRO A 98 13.04 0.32 -1.99
CA PRO A 98 12.25 1.54 -1.98
C PRO A 98 11.21 1.47 -0.88
N ALA A 99 11.05 2.59 -0.17
CA ALA A 99 10.09 2.68 0.91
C ALA A 99 8.66 2.78 0.37
N ASP A 100 8.48 3.37 -0.82
CA ASP A 100 7.19 3.45 -1.52
C ASP A 100 7.18 2.74 -2.87
N ARG A 101 6.01 2.23 -3.20
CA ARG A 101 5.75 1.38 -4.37
C ARG A 101 4.40 1.78 -4.92
N GLU A 102 4.41 2.52 -6.02
CA GLU A 102 3.22 2.96 -6.72
C GLU A 102 2.99 2.08 -7.97
N GLY A 103 1.83 2.22 -8.60
CA GLY A 103 1.42 1.38 -9.73
C GLY A 103 0.72 0.09 -9.29
N GLY A 104 0.68 -0.93 -10.15
CA GLY A 104 -0.01 -2.19 -9.81
C GLY A 104 -1.48 -2.28 -10.25
N LYS A 105 -2.10 -1.16 -10.64
CA LYS A 105 -3.54 -1.06 -10.93
C LYS A 105 -3.80 -0.72 -12.40
N GLY A 106 -4.44 -1.64 -13.12
CA GLY A 106 -4.83 -1.45 -14.51
C GLY A 106 -3.65 -1.45 -15.49
N ASN A 107 -3.47 -0.35 -16.22
CA ASN A 107 -2.41 -0.19 -17.23
C ASN A 107 -1.24 0.70 -16.75
N MET A 108 -1.15 1.01 -15.45
CA MET A 108 -0.04 1.79 -14.90
C MET A 108 1.15 0.88 -14.56
N GLU A 109 2.35 1.34 -14.92
CA GLU A 109 3.62 0.67 -14.62
C GLU A 109 3.90 0.72 -13.11
N CYS A 110 4.64 -0.26 -12.59
CA CYS A 110 5.12 -0.24 -11.22
C CYS A 110 6.27 0.75 -11.05
N VAL A 111 6.18 1.57 -10.00
CA VAL A 111 7.08 2.71 -9.77
C VAL A 111 7.62 2.69 -8.35
N ALA A 112 8.94 2.68 -8.19
CA ALA A 112 9.61 2.84 -6.91
C ALA A 112 10.00 4.31 -6.70
N VAL A 113 9.71 4.86 -5.52
CA VAL A 113 10.04 6.26 -5.20
C VAL A 113 11.03 6.31 -4.03
N TYR A 114 12.10 7.09 -4.23
CA TYR A 114 13.19 7.35 -3.30
C TYR A 114 13.30 8.84 -3.01
N GLU A 115 12.38 9.37 -2.21
CA GLU A 115 12.17 10.81 -1.99
C GLU A 115 13.40 11.56 -1.44
N LEU A 116 14.17 10.91 -0.54
CA LEU A 116 15.37 11.48 0.08
C LEU A 116 16.52 11.75 -0.90
N ILE A 117 16.62 10.91 -1.92
CA ILE A 117 17.66 11.01 -2.93
C ILE A 117 17.14 11.66 -4.21
N GLY A 118 15.83 11.92 -4.30
CA GLY A 118 15.19 12.63 -5.41
C GLY A 118 15.11 11.76 -6.66
N VAL A 119 14.79 10.48 -6.50
CA VAL A 119 14.74 9.51 -7.62
C VAL A 119 13.43 8.73 -7.58
N GLU A 120 12.81 8.59 -8.74
CA GLU A 120 11.71 7.67 -9.01
C GLU A 120 12.12 6.74 -10.16
N VAL A 121 11.75 5.47 -10.07
CA VAL A 121 12.15 4.42 -11.01
C VAL A 121 10.92 3.66 -11.49
N GLY A 122 10.63 3.74 -12.79
CA GLY A 122 9.59 2.92 -13.41
C GLY A 122 10.16 1.61 -13.94
N PHE A 123 9.44 0.51 -13.74
CA PHE A 123 9.88 -0.83 -14.12
C PHE A 123 8.93 -1.53 -15.10
N ASP A 124 9.49 -2.47 -15.87
CA ASP A 124 8.78 -3.23 -16.89
C ASP A 124 7.96 -4.40 -16.32
N PHE A 125 7.03 -4.11 -15.41
CA PHE A 125 6.06 -5.07 -14.90
C PHE A 125 4.79 -4.38 -14.42
N ARG A 126 3.73 -5.17 -14.23
CA ARG A 126 2.39 -4.64 -13.92
C ARG A 126 1.99 -4.79 -12.46
N PHE A 127 2.55 -5.76 -11.75
CA PHE A 127 2.16 -6.08 -10.37
C PHE A 127 3.39 -6.32 -9.50
N TRP A 128 3.43 -5.73 -8.31
CA TRP A 128 4.56 -5.87 -7.38
C TRP A 128 4.81 -7.30 -6.94
N GLU A 129 3.77 -8.14 -6.97
CA GLU A 129 3.83 -9.57 -6.69
C GLU A 129 4.60 -10.35 -7.77
N GLU A 130 4.67 -9.83 -8.99
CA GLU A 130 5.49 -10.40 -10.06
C GLU A 130 6.96 -10.13 -9.82
N CYS A 131 7.33 -9.12 -9.02
CA CYS A 131 8.72 -8.75 -8.77
C CYS A 131 9.38 -9.73 -7.79
N ASN A 132 10.18 -10.66 -8.33
CA ASN A 132 10.98 -11.61 -7.57
C ASN A 132 12.30 -11.90 -8.30
N ASP A 133 13.17 -12.69 -7.67
CA ASP A 133 14.51 -13.03 -8.19
C ASP A 133 14.48 -13.66 -9.59
N LYS A 134 13.35 -14.23 -10.02
CA LYS A 134 13.21 -14.88 -11.34
C LYS A 134 12.75 -13.92 -12.42
N THR A 135 11.96 -12.90 -12.09
CA THR A 135 11.44 -11.93 -13.07
C THR A 135 12.39 -10.76 -13.25
N ASN A 136 13.01 -10.29 -12.16
CA ASN A 136 13.98 -9.18 -12.09
C ASN A 136 13.80 -8.15 -13.23
N PRO A 137 12.72 -7.37 -13.16
CA PRO A 137 12.26 -6.56 -14.28
C PRO A 137 13.20 -5.41 -14.60
N GLU A 138 13.21 -5.03 -15.88
CA GLU A 138 14.07 -3.97 -16.42
C GLU A 138 13.56 -2.58 -16.06
N VAL A 139 14.48 -1.62 -15.97
CA VAL A 139 14.13 -0.21 -15.80
C VAL A 139 13.55 0.35 -17.12
N LEU A 140 12.36 0.94 -17.02
CA LEU A 140 11.74 1.70 -18.10
C LEU A 140 12.24 3.13 -18.13
N TYR A 141 12.29 3.78 -16.97
CA TYR A 141 12.75 5.16 -16.86
C TYR A 141 13.25 5.48 -15.45
N TYR A 142 14.05 6.54 -15.37
CA TYR A 142 14.30 7.26 -14.13
C TYR A 142 13.64 8.63 -14.21
N CYS A 143 13.11 9.09 -13.08
CA CYS A 143 12.65 10.46 -12.87
C CYS A 143 13.47 11.07 -11.74
N PHE A 144 14.23 12.12 -12.03
CA PHE A 144 15.00 12.87 -11.05
C PHE A 144 14.23 14.11 -10.64
N PHE A 145 14.17 14.39 -9.33
CA PHE A 145 13.47 15.56 -8.80
C PHE A 145 14.24 16.13 -7.61
N ASN A 146 13.84 17.34 -7.17
CA ASN A 146 14.45 17.95 -6.00
C ASN A 146 14.27 17.05 -4.79
N LYS A 147 15.38 16.69 -4.15
CA LYS A 147 15.38 15.94 -2.90
C LYS A 147 14.48 16.63 -1.90
N LEU A 148 13.65 15.87 -1.20
CA LEU A 148 12.99 16.40 -0.02
C LEU A 148 14.06 16.64 1.03
N GLU A 149 14.15 17.86 1.57
CA GLU A 149 15.03 18.11 2.71
C GLU A 149 14.65 17.16 3.84
N GLU A 150 15.67 16.61 4.48
CA GLU A 150 15.59 15.78 5.69
C GLU A 150 15.11 16.66 6.86
N THR A 151 13.88 17.16 6.76
CA THR A 151 13.21 17.87 7.83
C THR A 151 12.90 16.86 8.95
N ASP A 152 12.69 17.33 10.18
CA ASP A 152 12.31 16.52 11.36
C ASP A 152 11.09 15.60 11.16
N ARG A 153 10.45 15.72 9.99
CA ARG A 153 9.45 14.81 9.49
C ARG A 153 10.04 13.65 8.72
N MET A 154 11.29 13.20 8.86
CA MET A 154 11.77 12.00 8.15
C MET A 154 12.22 10.84 9.06
N CYS A 155 11.90 9.63 8.66
CA CYS A 155 12.09 8.44 9.47
C CYS A 155 13.43 7.77 9.17
N GLU A 156 14.42 7.98 10.02
CA GLU A 156 15.74 7.29 10.02
C GLU A 156 15.72 5.77 9.76
N VAL A 157 14.62 5.07 10.06
CA VAL A 157 14.49 3.62 9.83
C VAL A 157 14.08 3.28 8.39
N CYS A 158 13.25 4.10 7.73
CA CYS A 158 12.72 3.78 6.40
C CYS A 158 12.90 4.89 5.35
N GLY A 159 13.54 6.01 5.70
CA GLY A 159 13.83 7.11 4.80
C GLY A 159 12.62 7.89 4.26
N LYS A 160 11.42 7.72 4.84
CA LYS A 160 10.21 8.45 4.41
C LYS A 160 10.00 9.75 5.15
N VAL A 161 9.16 10.64 4.61
CA VAL A 161 8.43 11.59 5.45
C VAL A 161 7.62 10.80 6.49
N CYS A 162 8.01 10.89 7.76
CA CYS A 162 7.46 10.33 8.98
C CYS A 162 5.94 10.50 9.00
N SER A 163 5.26 9.55 8.37
CA SER A 163 3.88 9.25 8.66
C SER A 163 3.78 8.84 10.14
N SER A 164 2.60 8.97 10.72
CA SER A 164 2.34 8.51 12.09
C SER A 164 2.84 7.07 12.30
N CYS A 165 2.72 6.21 11.28
CA CYS A 165 3.21 4.84 11.26
C CYS A 165 4.72 4.73 11.53
N CYS A 166 5.54 5.48 10.82
CA CYS A 166 6.99 5.36 11.03
C CYS A 166 7.44 5.92 12.38
N SER A 167 6.80 7.02 12.83
CA SER A 167 7.09 7.59 14.15
C SER A 167 6.78 6.61 15.30
N ARG A 168 5.71 5.81 15.13
CA ARG A 168 5.30 4.76 16.08
C ARG A 168 6.25 3.55 15.99
N CYS A 169 6.61 3.16 14.78
CA CYS A 169 7.55 2.06 14.51
C CYS A 169 8.89 2.22 15.25
N LYS A 170 9.45 3.44 15.29
CA LYS A 170 10.71 3.71 16.01
C LYS A 170 10.67 3.40 17.50
N LYS A 171 9.47 3.39 18.10
CA LYS A 171 9.25 3.17 19.54
C LYS A 171 8.98 1.71 19.89
N ILE A 172 8.93 0.83 18.89
CA ILE A 172 8.54 -0.58 19.04
C ILE A 172 9.70 -1.45 18.56
N ASP A 173 10.32 -2.20 19.46
CA ASP A 173 11.56 -2.94 19.19
C ASP A 173 11.44 -3.89 17.98
N GLY A 174 10.31 -4.59 17.88
CA GLY A 174 10.04 -5.50 16.76
C GLY A 174 9.87 -4.81 15.41
N CYS A 175 9.48 -3.52 15.41
CA CYS A 175 9.31 -2.70 14.21
C CYS A 175 10.60 -1.98 13.81
N LYS A 176 11.28 -1.38 14.80
CA LYS A 176 12.50 -0.60 14.61
C LYS A 176 13.62 -1.40 13.92
N THR A 177 13.68 -2.70 14.21
CA THR A 177 14.69 -3.62 13.67
C THR A 177 14.19 -4.43 12.47
N ALA A 178 12.93 -4.24 12.06
CA ALA A 178 12.36 -4.97 10.93
C ALA A 178 12.94 -4.47 9.60
N LYS A 179 13.28 -5.40 8.71
CA LYS A 179 13.83 -5.11 7.38
C LYS A 179 13.02 -4.08 6.57
N TYR A 180 11.70 -4.05 6.77
CA TYR A 180 10.78 -3.23 5.99
C TYR A 180 10.13 -2.09 6.80
N GLY A 181 10.36 -2.02 8.12
CA GLY A 181 9.70 -1.07 9.02
C GLY A 181 8.16 -1.08 8.93
N SER A 182 7.54 0.05 9.26
CA SER A 182 6.11 0.30 9.06
C SER A 182 5.91 1.55 8.19
N TYR A 183 4.91 1.50 7.31
CA TYR A 183 4.50 2.59 6.43
C TYR A 183 2.97 2.65 6.36
N CYS A 184 2.43 3.77 5.88
CA CYS A 184 0.98 3.90 5.70
C CYS A 184 0.52 3.17 4.43
N LYS A 185 -0.43 2.25 4.57
CA LYS A 185 -1.18 1.68 3.45
C LYS A 185 -2.30 2.65 3.05
N ALA A 186 -1.93 3.76 2.41
CA ALA A 186 -2.88 4.78 1.97
C ALA A 186 -3.93 4.25 0.97
N TRP A 187 -3.67 3.08 0.39
CA TRP A 187 -4.58 2.35 -0.49
C TRP A 187 -5.67 1.55 0.24
N GLN A 188 -5.64 1.45 1.57
CA GLN A 188 -6.73 0.87 2.36
C GLN A 188 -7.67 1.97 2.86
N SER A 189 -8.95 1.64 3.05
CA SER A 189 -9.95 2.56 3.61
C SER A 189 -10.62 1.90 4.84
N PRO A 190 -10.28 2.32 6.06
CA PRO A 190 -9.36 3.41 6.40
C PRO A 190 -7.89 3.06 6.12
N ALA A 191 -7.07 4.08 5.88
CA ALA A 191 -5.63 3.90 5.71
C ALA A 191 -4.99 3.45 7.03
N VAL A 192 -4.22 2.36 7.00
CA VAL A 192 -3.60 1.77 8.20
C VAL A 192 -2.11 1.52 8.04
N CYS A 193 -1.42 1.47 9.16
CA CYS A 193 0.01 1.23 9.24
C CYS A 193 0.34 -0.25 9.01
N PHE A 194 1.23 -0.53 8.07
CA PHE A 194 1.73 -1.88 7.80
C PHE A 194 2.37 -2.48 9.06
N GLY A 195 1.87 -3.63 9.51
CA GLY A 195 2.43 -4.41 10.62
C GLY A 195 2.23 -3.82 12.02
N LEU A 196 1.78 -2.57 12.16
CA LEU A 196 1.54 -1.97 13.47
C LEU A 196 0.14 -2.28 13.98
N VAL A 197 0.09 -2.72 15.24
CA VAL A 197 -1.13 -3.12 15.92
C VAL A 197 -1.22 -2.42 17.27
N GLU A 198 -2.41 -1.91 17.60
CA GLU A 198 -2.75 -1.38 18.92
C GLU A 198 -3.39 -2.49 19.77
N LYS A 199 -2.73 -2.86 20.87
CA LYS A 199 -3.22 -3.86 21.82
C LYS A 199 -4.34 -3.27 22.69
N ALA A 200 -5.13 -4.13 23.31
CA ALA A 200 -6.25 -3.73 24.19
C ALA A 200 -5.81 -2.89 25.42
N ASP A 201 -4.54 -2.97 25.82
CA ASP A 201 -3.96 -2.15 26.89
C ASP A 201 -3.48 -0.76 26.40
N GLY A 202 -3.68 -0.44 25.12
CA GLY A 202 -3.25 0.80 24.47
C GLY A 202 -1.78 0.82 24.07
N SER A 203 -1.04 -0.27 24.28
CA SER A 203 0.35 -0.41 23.80
C SER A 203 0.39 -0.79 22.32
N TYR A 204 1.52 -0.53 21.66
CA TYR A 204 1.72 -0.89 20.26
C TYR A 204 2.71 -2.03 20.11
N CYS A 205 2.47 -2.89 19.14
CA CYS A 205 3.39 -3.95 18.75
C CYS A 205 3.49 -4.06 17.22
N PHE A 206 4.38 -4.94 16.74
CA PHE A 206 4.64 -5.10 15.31
C PHE A 206 4.65 -6.55 14.85
N GLN A 207 3.77 -6.86 13.89
CA GLN A 207 3.77 -8.11 13.13
C GLN A 207 4.66 -7.99 11.89
N PRO A 208 5.34 -9.07 11.46
CA PRO A 208 5.20 -10.45 11.94
C PRO A 208 6.16 -10.87 13.07
N ASN A 209 7.02 -9.96 13.53
CA ASN A 209 8.13 -10.32 14.43
C ASN A 209 7.69 -10.64 15.87
N ASP A 210 6.54 -10.13 16.31
CA ASP A 210 5.96 -10.40 17.64
C ASP A 210 4.75 -11.34 17.50
N LYS A 211 4.89 -12.57 18.02
CA LYS A 211 3.86 -13.62 17.99
C LYS A 211 2.64 -13.30 18.85
N ASP A 212 2.82 -12.46 19.88
CA ASP A 212 1.74 -12.05 20.79
C ASP A 212 1.19 -10.67 20.40
N CYS A 213 1.50 -10.21 19.19
CA CYS A 213 1.05 -8.94 18.68
C CYS A 213 -0.35 -9.08 18.06
N TYR A 214 -1.39 -8.90 18.87
CA TYR A 214 -2.79 -8.95 18.45
C TYR A 214 -3.56 -7.72 18.95
N GLY A 215 -4.50 -7.25 18.14
CA GLY A 215 -5.26 -6.03 18.40
C GLY A 215 -5.71 -5.37 17.10
N ASP A 216 -5.99 -4.07 17.16
CA ASP A 216 -6.54 -3.30 16.05
C ASP A 216 -5.46 -2.71 15.15
N ALA A 217 -5.74 -2.61 13.85
CA ALA A 217 -4.83 -1.97 12.90
C ALA A 217 -4.70 -0.48 13.21
N VAL A 218 -3.46 0.02 13.30
CA VAL A 218 -3.21 1.43 13.62
C VAL A 218 -3.53 2.31 12.41
N SER A 219 -4.42 3.29 12.57
CA SER A 219 -4.72 4.24 11.49
C SER A 219 -3.54 5.18 11.21
N CYS A 220 -3.34 5.51 9.93
CA CYS A 220 -2.34 6.47 9.49
C CYS A 220 -2.58 7.91 9.98
N ASP A 221 -3.79 8.26 10.39
CA ASP A 221 -4.15 9.63 10.81
C ASP A 221 -4.03 9.86 12.32
N SER A 222 -3.65 8.82 13.07
CA SER A 222 -3.54 8.88 14.53
C SER A 222 -2.36 9.75 14.95
N SER A 223 -2.58 11.06 15.09
CA SER A 223 -1.61 12.01 15.63
C SER A 223 -1.11 11.55 17.02
N VAL A 224 0.21 11.65 17.22
CA VAL A 224 0.84 11.36 18.51
C VAL A 224 0.43 12.46 19.48
N THR A 225 -0.61 12.22 20.28
CA THR A 225 -0.95 13.12 21.38
C THR A 225 0.03 12.87 22.51
N THR A 226 1.11 13.66 22.55
CA THR A 226 1.97 13.75 23.73
C THR A 226 1.12 14.34 24.87
N ALA A 227 0.73 13.49 25.82
CA ALA A 227 -0.03 13.89 26.99
C ALA A 227 0.77 14.94 27.80
N THR A 228 0.38 16.21 27.69
CA THR A 228 0.86 17.26 28.58
C THR A 228 -0.10 17.34 29.76
N THR A 229 0.34 16.82 30.90
CA THR A 229 -0.36 16.87 32.18
C THR A 229 -0.68 18.32 32.53
N THR A 230 -1.95 18.72 32.39
CA THR A 230 -2.43 20.00 32.91
C THR A 230 -3.56 19.71 33.89
N THR A 231 -3.26 19.86 35.18
CA THR A 231 -4.22 19.86 36.28
C THR A 231 -5.19 21.02 36.06
N SER A 232 -6.47 20.71 35.82
CA SER A 232 -7.54 21.72 35.79
C SER A 232 -8.73 21.29 36.62
N THR A 233 -9.19 22.25 37.40
CA THR A 233 -10.06 22.13 38.56
C THR A 233 -11.52 21.88 38.16
N ARG A 234 -12.12 20.93 38.88
CA ARG A 234 -13.54 20.57 38.90
C ARG A 234 -14.47 21.78 38.91
N SER A 235 -15.39 21.85 37.95
CA SER A 235 -16.66 22.57 38.08
C SER A 235 -17.80 21.61 37.75
N THR A 236 -18.70 21.49 38.72
CA THR A 236 -19.83 20.57 38.75
C THR A 236 -21.00 21.21 38.00
N THR A 237 -21.46 20.58 36.93
CA THR A 237 -22.74 20.93 36.29
C THR A 237 -23.66 19.73 36.39
N THR A 238 -24.70 19.87 37.21
CA THR A 238 -25.78 18.90 37.38
C THR A 238 -26.67 18.94 36.14
N THR A 239 -26.64 17.87 35.34
CA THR A 239 -27.61 17.65 34.27
C THR A 239 -28.53 16.50 34.68
N THR A 240 -29.79 16.83 34.95
CA THR A 240 -30.87 15.88 35.24
C THR A 240 -31.12 15.03 33.99
N SER A 241 -30.87 13.72 34.09
CA SER A 241 -31.12 12.75 33.01
C SER A 241 -32.45 12.03 33.25
N THR A 242 -33.35 12.13 32.28
CA THR A 242 -34.64 11.44 32.25
C THR A 242 -34.42 9.94 32.06
N THR A 243 -34.90 9.15 33.02
CA THR A 243 -34.88 7.69 32.99
C THR A 243 -35.81 7.17 31.88
N ILE A 244 -35.24 6.57 30.83
CA ILE A 244 -35.96 5.62 29.97
C ILE A 244 -35.53 4.23 30.42
N THR A 245 -36.45 3.52 31.05
CA THR A 245 -36.29 2.13 31.46
C THR A 245 -36.41 1.24 30.22
N THR A 246 -35.27 0.81 29.67
CA THR A 246 -35.22 -0.30 28.72
C THR A 246 -34.78 -1.55 29.47
N THR A 247 -35.70 -2.50 29.59
CA THR A 247 -35.48 -3.80 30.23
C THR A 247 -34.55 -4.66 29.36
N THR A 248 -33.25 -4.67 29.65
CA THR A 248 -32.31 -5.60 29.02
C THR A 248 -32.03 -6.75 29.98
N THR A 249 -32.59 -7.91 29.65
CA THR A 249 -32.40 -9.18 30.34
C THR A 249 -30.91 -9.55 30.38
N THR A 250 -30.32 -9.53 31.57
CA THR A 250 -28.93 -9.91 31.77
C THR A 250 -28.79 -11.43 31.71
N LYS A 251 -28.36 -11.96 30.56
CA LYS A 251 -27.80 -13.32 30.48
C LYS A 251 -26.29 -13.20 30.67
N LYS A 252 -25.79 -13.79 31.76
CA LYS A 252 -24.37 -13.98 32.06
C LYS A 252 -23.70 -14.67 30.87
N ALA A 253 -22.85 -13.94 30.14
CA ALA A 253 -22.01 -14.51 29.09
C ALA A 253 -20.90 -15.32 29.76
N THR A 254 -21.06 -16.64 29.72
CA THR A 254 -20.00 -17.59 30.00
C THR A 254 -19.11 -17.64 28.76
N THR A 255 -17.96 -16.97 28.80
CA THR A 255 -16.93 -17.08 27.76
C THR A 255 -16.33 -18.47 27.84
N THR A 256 -16.87 -19.38 27.04
CA THR A 256 -16.31 -20.70 26.78
C THR A 256 -15.90 -20.67 25.33
N THR A 257 -14.60 -20.48 25.07
CA THR A 257 -13.99 -20.50 23.74
C THR A 257 -14.00 -21.94 23.23
N ALA A 258 -15.17 -22.43 22.82
CA ALA A 258 -15.24 -23.58 21.93
C ALA A 258 -14.92 -23.08 20.51
N PRO A 259 -14.02 -23.72 19.75
CA PRO A 259 -13.84 -23.38 18.35
C PRO A 259 -15.15 -23.68 17.63
N PHE A 260 -15.80 -22.65 17.08
CA PHE A 260 -16.85 -22.86 16.10
C PHE A 260 -16.23 -23.64 14.93
N GLY A 261 -16.90 -24.68 14.44
CA GLY A 261 -16.35 -25.52 13.38
C GLY A 261 -17.38 -26.49 12.82
N GLY A 262 -17.03 -27.13 11.71
CA GLY A 262 -17.89 -28.06 10.98
C GLY A 262 -18.14 -27.63 9.55
N VAL A 263 -18.84 -28.50 8.83
CA VAL A 263 -19.11 -28.33 7.41
C VAL A 263 -20.50 -27.73 7.20
N PHE A 264 -20.61 -26.76 6.32
CA PHE A 264 -21.87 -26.11 5.99
C PHE A 264 -22.07 -26.15 4.47
N CYS A 265 -23.26 -26.51 4.05
CA CYS A 265 -23.63 -26.70 2.66
C CYS A 265 -24.85 -25.84 2.31
N GLY A 266 -24.89 -25.38 1.07
CA GLY A 266 -26.02 -24.68 0.49
C GLY A 266 -25.91 -24.68 -1.03
N ASN A 267 -26.78 -23.91 -1.66
CA ASN A 267 -26.73 -23.69 -3.10
C ASN A 267 -26.66 -22.19 -3.38
N VAL A 268 -25.79 -21.81 -4.31
CA VAL A 268 -25.63 -20.44 -4.79
C VAL A 268 -25.74 -20.48 -6.31
N MET A 269 -26.68 -19.72 -6.88
CA MET A 269 -26.93 -19.69 -8.34
C MET A 269 -27.18 -21.07 -8.98
N GLY A 270 -27.77 -22.01 -8.23
CA GLY A 270 -28.05 -23.37 -8.71
C GLY A 270 -26.86 -24.33 -8.62
N GLU A 271 -25.71 -23.85 -8.15
CA GLU A 271 -24.49 -24.64 -7.95
C GLU A 271 -24.26 -24.96 -6.47
N SER A 272 -23.57 -26.07 -6.23
CA SER A 272 -23.15 -26.50 -4.90
C SER A 272 -22.18 -25.48 -4.28
N PHE A 273 -22.51 -25.03 -3.07
CA PHE A 273 -21.67 -24.16 -2.26
C PHE A 273 -21.44 -24.81 -0.90
N LYS A 274 -20.17 -24.98 -0.52
CA LYS A 274 -19.76 -25.63 0.72
C LYS A 274 -18.71 -24.79 1.42
N VAL A 275 -18.83 -24.62 2.73
CA VAL A 275 -17.81 -23.98 3.57
C VAL A 275 -17.47 -24.88 4.74
N ASP A 276 -16.20 -25.21 4.87
CA ASP A 276 -15.67 -26.05 5.94
C ASP A 276 -14.87 -25.19 6.92
N PHE A 277 -15.28 -25.16 8.18
CA PHE A 277 -14.63 -24.40 9.24
C PHE A 277 -13.88 -25.36 10.17
N GLU A 278 -12.55 -25.36 10.13
CA GLU A 278 -11.72 -26.25 10.94
C GLU A 278 -10.58 -25.47 11.60
N SER A 279 -10.57 -25.41 12.93
CA SER A 279 -9.44 -24.90 13.74
C SER A 279 -8.92 -23.50 13.32
N GLY A 280 -9.80 -22.59 12.94
CA GLY A 280 -9.43 -21.24 12.46
C GLY A 280 -9.09 -21.15 10.97
N HIS A 281 -9.22 -22.24 10.22
CA HIS A 281 -9.10 -22.28 8.77
C HIS A 281 -10.46 -22.54 8.12
N ALA A 282 -10.79 -21.76 7.09
CA ALA A 282 -11.99 -21.90 6.30
C ALA A 282 -11.62 -22.39 4.89
N THR A 283 -12.31 -23.43 4.42
CA THR A 283 -12.26 -23.87 3.03
C THR A 283 -13.60 -23.57 2.37
N ILE A 284 -13.58 -22.63 1.42
CA ILE A 284 -14.75 -22.18 0.65
C ILE A 284 -14.72 -22.91 -0.69
N SER A 285 -15.71 -23.75 -0.93
CA SER A 285 -15.87 -24.56 -2.13
C SER A 285 -17.07 -24.08 -2.93
N VAL A 286 -16.83 -23.59 -4.15
CA VAL A 286 -17.85 -23.11 -5.07
C VAL A 286 -17.53 -23.63 -6.48
N MET A 287 -18.52 -24.23 -7.16
CA MET A 287 -18.35 -24.75 -8.53
C MET A 287 -17.16 -25.73 -8.70
N GLY A 288 -16.87 -26.54 -7.68
CA GLY A 288 -15.76 -27.50 -7.70
C GLY A 288 -14.36 -26.89 -7.50
N MET A 289 -14.25 -25.58 -7.28
CA MET A 289 -13.02 -24.92 -6.85
C MET A 289 -13.02 -24.79 -5.34
N ALA A 290 -11.95 -25.24 -4.69
CA ALA A 290 -11.70 -25.03 -3.27
C ALA A 290 -10.72 -23.87 -3.08
N MET A 291 -11.06 -22.98 -2.16
CA MET A 291 -10.32 -21.76 -1.83
C MET A 291 -10.18 -21.68 -0.32
N HIS A 292 -9.06 -21.13 0.16
CA HIS A 292 -8.72 -21.13 1.57
C HIS A 292 -8.57 -19.71 2.13
N ALA A 293 -8.98 -19.53 3.37
CA ALA A 293 -8.74 -18.35 4.18
C ALA A 293 -8.65 -18.76 5.65
N ASP A 294 -8.03 -17.93 6.48
CA ASP A 294 -8.12 -18.05 7.92
C ASP A 294 -9.32 -17.24 8.42
N TYR A 295 -9.92 -17.64 9.54
CA TYR A 295 -11.03 -16.92 10.15
C TYR A 295 -10.91 -16.84 11.67
N LYS A 296 -11.49 -15.77 12.23
CA LYS A 296 -11.70 -15.59 13.67
C LYS A 296 -13.16 -15.34 13.96
N VAL A 297 -13.65 -15.90 15.06
CA VAL A 297 -15.03 -15.72 15.52
C VAL A 297 -15.08 -14.64 16.58
N ASN A 298 -15.81 -13.56 16.31
CA ASN A 298 -16.02 -12.42 17.18
C ASN A 298 -17.52 -12.32 17.52
N GLY A 299 -17.94 -13.05 18.55
CA GLY A 299 -19.36 -13.16 18.90
C GLY A 299 -20.11 -14.00 17.88
N ASN A 300 -21.02 -13.37 17.13
CA ASN A 300 -21.71 -14.01 16.02
C ASN A 300 -21.08 -13.67 14.66
N GLN A 301 -20.13 -12.76 14.57
CA GLN A 301 -19.43 -12.46 13.31
C GLN A 301 -18.17 -13.31 13.15
N MET A 302 -17.80 -13.54 11.89
CA MET A 302 -16.54 -14.14 11.51
C MET A 302 -15.77 -13.20 10.58
N ASP A 303 -14.53 -12.92 10.95
CA ASP A 303 -13.61 -12.11 10.17
C ASP A 303 -12.60 -13.00 9.45
N PHE A 304 -12.53 -12.88 8.12
CA PHE A 304 -11.63 -13.66 7.29
C PHE A 304 -10.36 -12.88 6.96
N TYR A 305 -9.23 -13.57 6.96
CA TYR A 305 -7.91 -13.02 6.63
C TYR A 305 -7.00 -14.08 6.03
N ASN A 306 -5.80 -13.70 5.57
CA ASN A 306 -4.83 -14.62 4.98
C ASN A 306 -5.44 -15.48 3.84
N TYR A 307 -6.16 -14.83 2.94
CA TYR A 307 -6.74 -15.46 1.76
C TYR A 307 -5.63 -16.08 0.90
N ASP A 308 -5.85 -17.29 0.39
CA ASP A 308 -4.91 -17.89 -0.55
C ASP A 308 -4.85 -17.10 -1.87
N ALA A 309 -3.84 -17.40 -2.70
CA ALA A 309 -3.63 -16.68 -3.94
C ALA A 309 -4.81 -16.80 -4.94
N THR A 310 -5.53 -17.91 -4.93
CA THR A 310 -6.66 -18.17 -5.82
C THR A 310 -7.87 -17.34 -5.42
N LEU A 311 -8.21 -17.34 -4.12
CA LEU A 311 -9.28 -16.56 -3.53
C LEU A 311 -8.99 -15.07 -3.64
N THR A 312 -7.76 -14.66 -3.33
CA THR A 312 -7.30 -13.26 -3.46
C THR A 312 -7.46 -12.77 -4.89
N LYS A 313 -7.04 -13.57 -5.89
CA LYS A 313 -7.18 -13.22 -7.30
C LYS A 313 -8.66 -13.12 -7.72
N LEU A 314 -9.51 -14.04 -7.25
CA LEU A 314 -10.94 -14.02 -7.55
C LEU A 314 -11.62 -12.80 -6.93
N MET A 315 -11.33 -12.51 -5.66
CA MET A 315 -11.82 -11.33 -4.95
C MET A 315 -11.41 -10.04 -5.67
N HIS A 316 -10.14 -9.94 -6.11
CA HIS A 316 -9.67 -8.78 -6.88
C HIS A 316 -10.32 -8.64 -8.26
N MET A 317 -10.49 -9.73 -9.01
CA MET A 317 -11.15 -9.68 -10.34
C MET A 317 -12.61 -9.22 -10.22
N MET A 318 -13.27 -9.60 -9.13
CA MET A 318 -14.68 -9.34 -8.91
C MET A 318 -14.92 -8.08 -8.06
N ASN A 319 -13.88 -7.32 -7.72
CA ASN A 319 -13.95 -6.13 -6.86
C ASN A 319 -14.68 -6.42 -5.52
N ILE A 320 -14.26 -7.49 -4.86
CA ILE A 320 -14.73 -7.93 -3.55
C ILE A 320 -13.65 -7.62 -2.53
N ASP A 321 -13.99 -6.83 -1.52
CA ASP A 321 -13.04 -6.34 -0.53
C ASP A 321 -12.86 -7.32 0.65
N SER A 322 -13.89 -8.08 1.02
CA SER A 322 -13.86 -9.07 2.11
C SER A 322 -14.84 -10.23 1.88
N VAL A 323 -14.58 -11.33 2.58
CA VAL A 323 -15.56 -12.38 2.88
C VAL A 323 -16.06 -12.12 4.29
N ASP A 324 -17.37 -11.97 4.45
CA ASP A 324 -18.01 -11.79 5.75
C ASP A 324 -18.88 -13.03 6.05
N ALA A 325 -18.85 -13.53 7.28
CA ALA A 325 -19.83 -14.52 7.71
C ALA A 325 -20.41 -14.18 9.09
N THR A 326 -21.66 -14.56 9.30
CA THR A 326 -22.38 -14.38 10.56
C THR A 326 -23.02 -15.70 10.97
N ILE A 327 -22.66 -16.19 12.15
CA ILE A 327 -23.29 -17.33 12.81
C ILE A 327 -24.73 -16.95 13.13
N VAL A 328 -25.68 -17.62 12.50
CA VAL A 328 -27.11 -17.45 12.78
C VAL A 328 -27.46 -18.30 14.00
N ASP A 329 -27.05 -19.57 14.00
CA ASP A 329 -27.11 -20.47 15.14
C ASP A 329 -26.07 -21.61 15.01
N SER A 330 -26.21 -22.70 15.78
CA SER A 330 -25.27 -23.83 15.75
C SER A 330 -25.27 -24.63 14.44
N ASN A 331 -26.29 -24.45 13.60
CA ASN A 331 -26.50 -25.16 12.35
C ASN A 331 -26.46 -24.24 11.14
N ASP A 332 -26.70 -22.93 11.27
CA ASP A 332 -26.75 -22.01 10.15
C ASP A 332 -25.69 -20.90 10.22
N VAL A 333 -25.04 -20.64 9.09
CA VAL A 333 -24.10 -19.53 8.89
C VAL A 333 -24.52 -18.73 7.67
N HIS A 334 -24.72 -17.43 7.85
CA HIS A 334 -24.94 -16.50 6.77
C HIS A 334 -23.59 -16.05 6.20
N ILE A 335 -23.37 -16.20 4.90
CA ILE A 335 -22.11 -15.90 4.22
C ILE A 335 -22.36 -14.88 3.13
N LYS A 336 -21.54 -13.83 3.15
CA LYS A 336 -21.53 -12.77 2.17
C LYS A 336 -20.14 -12.60 1.57
N ILE A 337 -20.05 -12.69 0.24
CA ILE A 337 -18.81 -12.48 -0.52
C ILE A 337 -19.08 -11.38 -1.53
N GLY A 338 -18.78 -10.14 -1.13
CA GLY A 338 -19.08 -8.93 -1.90
C GLY A 338 -20.54 -8.85 -2.34
N PHE A 339 -20.77 -8.67 -3.65
CA PHE A 339 -22.10 -8.68 -4.25
C PHE A 339 -22.49 -10.03 -4.90
N LEU A 340 -21.57 -10.99 -4.93
CA LEU A 340 -21.77 -12.25 -5.67
C LEU A 340 -22.53 -13.29 -4.89
N ILE A 341 -22.22 -13.40 -3.60
CA ILE A 341 -22.77 -14.43 -2.73
C ILE A 341 -23.32 -13.71 -1.52
N ASP A 342 -24.59 -13.93 -1.25
CA ASP A 342 -25.30 -13.46 -0.07
C ASP A 342 -26.33 -14.56 0.21
N THR A 343 -25.95 -15.51 1.07
CA THR A 343 -26.72 -16.74 1.29
C THR A 343 -26.54 -17.27 2.69
N THR A 344 -27.44 -18.13 3.13
CA THR A 344 -27.28 -18.89 4.37
C THR A 344 -26.98 -20.34 4.03
N VAL A 345 -25.89 -20.86 4.58
CA VAL A 345 -25.50 -22.27 4.49
C VAL A 345 -25.85 -22.99 5.79
N THR A 346 -26.29 -24.23 5.66
CA THR A 346 -26.72 -25.07 6.79
C THR A 346 -25.75 -26.22 6.97
N ARG A 347 -25.53 -26.61 8.22
CA ARG A 347 -24.61 -27.68 8.59
C ARG A 347 -24.96 -28.98 7.87
N CYS A 348 -23.93 -29.58 7.29
CA CYS A 348 -23.90 -30.89 6.65
C CYS A 348 -22.68 -31.66 7.21
#